data_AF-A0A5R9DT74-F1
#
_entry.id   AF-A0A5R9DT74-F1
#
_cell.length_a   1.000
_cell.length_b   1.000
_cell.length_c   1.000
_cell.angle_alpha   90.00
_cell.angle_beta   90.00
_cell.angle_gamma   90.00
#
_symmetry.space_group_name_H-M   'P 1'
#
loop_
_entity.id
_entity.type
_entity.pdbx_description
1 polymer ?
#
loop_
_entity_poly.entity_id
_entity_poly.type
_entity_poly.pdbx_seq_one_letter_code
_entity_poly.pdbx_strand_id
1 'polypeptide(L)'
;MSYLRFQDPHGSTHLKGHERHWLLSMVCDHAGRLLLDHPDPVGGALALYDLLPRDHELREALPGRHVSPRRWLSGYARALHNVILDDPIVDYRGHKVRPLTLTLNTAMDDGPDPLRLAARLMGQCELNTWVDGPHRSWLADVVAEGLAQGHFRKACGWENVQSFLRERDNYPVVVSASESFPTRWDARLRTTDGEDLDDDMAEQMWEALTPAEQWARGMEALRNRTSDLLEMTPDWADYRFGSALSLSDLLAPDHTHRLDRAFALTG
;
A
#
# COMPACT_ATOMS: atom_id res chain seq x y z
N MET A 1 8.21 18.41 -3.15
CA MET A 1 6.92 17.95 -2.60
C MET A 1 6.56 16.63 -3.26
N SER A 2 6.17 15.61 -2.49
CA SER A 2 5.81 14.30 -3.04
C SER A 2 4.38 14.31 -3.57
N TYR A 3 4.15 13.73 -4.75
CA TYR A 3 2.83 13.63 -5.40
C TYR A 3 2.63 12.24 -6.01
N LEU A 4 1.37 11.88 -6.31
CA LEU A 4 1.06 10.66 -7.06
C LEU A 4 0.77 11.04 -8.50
N ARG A 5 1.54 10.49 -9.44
CA ARG A 5 1.39 10.72 -10.88
C ARG A 5 0.72 9.52 -11.53
N PHE A 6 -0.35 9.75 -12.27
CA PHE A 6 -1.00 8.77 -13.14
C PHE A 6 -0.58 9.08 -14.57
N GLN A 7 0.00 8.12 -15.27
CA GLN A 7 0.54 8.35 -16.62
C GLN A 7 0.35 7.16 -17.55
N ASP A 8 0.26 7.47 -18.83
CA ASP A 8 0.27 6.54 -19.95
C ASP A 8 1.17 7.11 -21.07
N PRO A 9 1.34 6.42 -22.22
CA PRO A 9 2.20 6.93 -23.30
C PRO A 9 1.79 8.29 -23.89
N HIS A 10 0.55 8.72 -23.65
CA HIS A 10 -0.07 9.88 -24.31
C HIS A 10 -0.29 11.06 -23.37
N GLY A 11 -0.17 10.87 -22.05
CA GLY A 11 -0.37 11.95 -21.11
C GLY A 11 -0.18 11.53 -19.66
N SER A 12 -0.35 12.52 -18.78
CA SER A 12 -0.32 12.27 -17.35
C SER A 12 -1.15 13.30 -16.59
N THR A 13 -1.65 12.88 -15.45
CA THR A 13 -2.26 13.73 -14.42
C THR A 13 -1.65 13.40 -13.06
N HIS A 14 -1.92 14.20 -12.05
CA HIS A 14 -1.37 13.97 -10.72
C HIS A 14 -2.29 14.49 -9.62
N LEU A 15 -2.17 13.86 -8.46
CA LEU A 15 -2.74 14.36 -7.22
C LEU A 15 -1.85 15.48 -6.66
N LYS A 16 -2.46 16.54 -6.17
CA LYS A 16 -1.79 17.77 -5.74
C LYS A 16 -1.74 17.91 -4.23
N GLY A 17 -0.88 18.81 -3.76
CA GLY A 17 -0.80 19.22 -2.36
C GLY A 17 -0.43 18.06 -1.43
N HIS A 18 -1.24 17.84 -0.40
CA HIS A 18 -0.99 16.83 0.63
C HIS A 18 -1.82 15.56 0.43
N GLU A 19 -2.24 15.24 -0.80
CA GLU A 19 -3.16 14.11 -1.02
C GLU A 19 -2.54 12.77 -0.67
N ARG A 20 -1.26 12.56 -0.98
CA ARG A 20 -0.53 11.36 -0.53
C ARG A 20 -0.58 11.19 0.99
N HIS A 21 -0.34 12.28 1.74
CA HIS A 21 -0.39 12.25 3.21
C HIS A 21 -1.81 12.01 3.73
N TRP A 22 -2.82 12.54 3.05
CA TRP A 22 -4.22 12.32 3.36
C TRP A 22 -4.61 10.84 3.19
N LEU A 23 -4.22 10.21 2.08
CA LEU A 23 -4.47 8.78 1.85
C LEU A 23 -3.83 7.91 2.94
N LEU A 24 -2.59 8.21 3.31
CA LEU A 24 -1.93 7.52 4.42
C LEU A 24 -2.69 7.73 5.75
N SER A 25 -3.06 8.97 6.08
CA SER A 25 -3.84 9.26 7.28
C SER A 25 -5.14 8.47 7.30
N MET A 26 -5.88 8.43 6.18
CA MET A 26 -7.14 7.71 6.08
C MET A 26 -6.99 6.21 6.36
N VAL A 27 -5.93 5.59 5.85
CA VAL A 27 -5.63 4.18 6.10
C VAL A 27 -5.25 3.94 7.57
N CYS A 28 -4.42 4.82 8.15
CA CYS A 28 -4.07 4.76 9.58
C CYS A 28 -5.28 5.01 10.51
N ASP A 29 -6.10 6.02 10.22
CA ASP A 29 -7.30 6.37 10.98
C ASP A 29 -8.33 5.24 10.97
N HIS A 30 -8.44 4.52 9.84
CA HIS A 30 -9.28 3.33 9.75
C HIS A 30 -8.82 2.22 10.71
N ALA A 31 -7.53 1.88 10.68
CA ALA A 31 -6.94 0.92 11.61
C ALA A 31 -7.09 1.35 13.08
N GLY A 32 -6.90 2.64 13.36
CA GLY A 32 -7.10 3.23 14.68
C GLY A 32 -8.54 3.09 15.18
N ARG A 33 -9.54 3.38 14.33
CA ARG A 33 -10.96 3.21 14.68
C ARG A 33 -11.30 1.77 15.01
N LEU A 34 -10.82 0.81 14.21
CA LEU A 34 -11.04 -0.62 14.47
C LEU A 34 -10.58 -1.03 15.89
N LEU A 35 -9.44 -0.49 16.35
CA LEU A 35 -8.95 -0.73 17.71
C LEU A 35 -9.80 -0.05 18.79
N LEU A 36 -10.16 1.22 18.57
CA LEU A 36 -10.86 2.02 19.58
C LEU A 36 -12.33 1.62 19.74
N ASP A 37 -12.95 1.13 18.67
CA ASP A 37 -14.32 0.65 18.62
C ASP A 37 -14.43 -0.86 18.91
N HIS A 38 -13.31 -1.53 19.20
CA HIS A 38 -13.30 -2.96 19.48
C HIS A 38 -14.22 -3.30 20.68
N PRO A 39 -15.14 -4.27 20.53
CA PRO A 39 -16.19 -4.54 21.52
C PRO A 39 -15.64 -5.07 22.84
N ASP A 40 -14.52 -5.79 22.81
CA ASP A 40 -13.77 -6.24 23.99
C ASP A 40 -12.41 -5.54 24.07
N PRO A 41 -12.33 -4.31 24.62
CA PRO A 41 -11.08 -3.58 24.71
C PRO A 41 -10.07 -4.24 25.65
N VAL A 42 -10.51 -5.09 26.60
CA VAL A 42 -9.61 -5.78 27.53
C VAL A 42 -8.90 -6.91 26.81
N GLY A 43 -9.67 -7.82 26.18
CA GLY A 43 -9.13 -8.94 25.41
C GLY A 43 -8.27 -8.47 24.25
N GLY A 44 -8.74 -7.48 23.49
CA GLY A 44 -7.98 -6.90 22.37
C GLY A 44 -6.65 -6.29 22.80
N ALA A 45 -6.62 -5.52 23.90
CA ALA A 45 -5.38 -4.93 24.39
C ALA A 45 -4.37 -6.00 24.88
N LEU A 46 -4.84 -7.04 25.57
CA LEU A 46 -3.98 -8.12 26.05
C LEU A 46 -3.41 -8.94 24.88
N ALA A 47 -4.24 -9.30 23.89
CA ALA A 47 -3.79 -10.02 22.69
C ALA A 47 -2.67 -9.25 21.96
N LEU A 48 -2.86 -7.94 21.73
CA LEU A 48 -1.85 -7.11 21.09
C LEU A 48 -0.61 -6.89 21.97
N TYR A 49 -0.77 -6.78 23.29
CA TYR A 49 0.36 -6.65 24.22
C TYR A 49 1.28 -7.87 24.20
N ASP A 50 0.71 -9.07 24.10
CA ASP A 50 1.49 -10.31 24.04
C ASP A 50 2.30 -10.42 22.74
N LEU A 51 1.76 -9.85 21.66
CA LEU A 51 2.38 -9.79 20.35
C LEU A 51 3.43 -8.68 20.18
N LEU A 52 3.56 -7.72 21.11
CA LEU A 52 4.57 -6.67 20.96
C LEU A 52 6.01 -7.24 20.97
N PRO A 53 6.96 -6.64 20.24
CA PRO A 53 8.38 -6.90 20.46
C PRO A 53 8.79 -6.62 21.91
N ARG A 54 9.77 -7.39 22.43
CA ARG A 54 10.18 -7.34 23.86
C ARG A 54 10.62 -5.97 24.33
N ASP A 55 11.24 -5.19 23.46
CA ASP A 55 11.82 -3.88 23.68
C ASP A 55 10.89 -2.72 23.28
N HIS A 56 9.66 -3.01 22.87
CA HIS A 56 8.72 -1.98 22.43
C HIS A 56 8.20 -1.13 23.62
N GLU A 57 8.18 0.20 23.48
CA GLU A 57 7.83 1.16 24.57
C GLU A 57 6.48 0.86 25.23
N LEU A 58 5.48 0.42 24.46
CA LEU A 58 4.15 0.07 24.96
C LEU A 58 4.14 -1.11 25.95
N ARG A 59 5.24 -1.89 26.05
CA ARG A 59 5.38 -2.94 27.08
C ARG A 59 5.61 -2.39 28.47
N GLU A 60 6.05 -1.14 28.62
CA GLU A 60 6.25 -0.51 29.93
C GLU A 60 4.96 -0.41 30.74
N ALA A 61 3.80 -0.40 30.07
CA ALA A 61 2.50 -0.26 30.70
C ALA A 61 1.54 -1.41 30.33
N LEU A 62 1.56 -2.51 31.11
CA LEU A 62 0.60 -3.61 30.98
C LEU A 62 -0.88 -3.12 31.03
N PRO A 63 -1.72 -3.40 30.01
CA PRO A 63 -3.12 -3.00 29.99
C PRO A 63 -3.92 -3.68 31.11
N GLY A 64 -4.82 -2.94 31.75
CA GLY A 64 -5.64 -3.40 32.88
C GLY A 64 -4.93 -3.37 34.24
N ARG A 65 -3.59 -3.29 34.28
CA ARG A 65 -2.81 -3.16 35.51
C ARG A 65 -2.26 -1.76 35.73
N HIS A 66 -1.58 -1.20 34.73
CA HIS A 66 -0.92 0.11 34.83
C HIS A 66 -1.70 1.21 34.11
N VAL A 67 -2.46 0.83 33.08
CA VAL A 67 -3.20 1.76 32.22
C VAL A 67 -4.52 1.12 31.81
N SER A 68 -5.57 1.94 31.61
CA SER A 68 -6.85 1.41 31.12
C SER A 68 -6.67 0.81 29.71
N PRO A 69 -7.32 -0.32 29.39
CA PRO A 69 -7.15 -0.97 28.08
C PRO A 69 -7.42 -0.05 26.89
N ARG A 70 -8.44 0.81 26.97
CA ARG A 70 -8.72 1.81 25.92
C ARG A 70 -7.59 2.83 25.72
N ARG A 71 -6.99 3.31 26.82
CA ARG A 71 -5.86 4.24 26.73
C ARG A 71 -4.62 3.53 26.16
N TRP A 72 -4.44 2.26 26.49
CA TRP A 72 -3.38 1.45 25.89
C TRP A 72 -3.59 1.25 24.38
N LEU A 73 -4.80 0.88 23.96
CA LEU A 73 -5.17 0.76 22.54
C LEU A 73 -5.01 2.06 21.77
N SER A 74 -5.28 3.21 22.41
CA SER A 74 -4.98 4.53 21.82
C SER A 74 -3.48 4.73 21.60
N GLY A 75 -2.64 4.24 22.52
CA GLY A 75 -1.18 4.23 22.37
C GLY A 75 -0.73 3.32 21.22
N TYR A 76 -1.33 2.14 21.10
CA TYR A 76 -1.09 1.23 19.98
C TYR A 76 -1.51 1.85 18.63
N ALA A 77 -2.69 2.46 18.57
CA ALA A 77 -3.15 3.18 17.38
C ALA A 77 -2.16 4.31 17.00
N ARG A 78 -1.64 5.05 17.98
CA ARG A 78 -0.59 6.06 17.72
C ARG A 78 0.69 5.45 17.16
N ALA A 79 1.09 4.27 17.62
CA ALA A 79 2.24 3.56 17.07
C ALA A 79 2.02 3.18 15.59
N LEU A 80 0.79 2.82 15.20
CA LEU A 80 0.44 2.57 13.79
C LEU A 80 0.56 3.81 12.90
N HIS A 81 0.37 5.02 13.43
CA HIS A 81 0.56 6.26 12.69
C HIS A 81 2.05 6.64 12.53
N ASN A 82 2.94 6.14 13.40
CA ASN A 82 4.36 6.47 13.39
C ASN A 82 5.17 5.63 12.39
N VAL A 83 4.68 5.51 11.15
CA VAL A 83 5.30 4.73 10.06
C VAL A 83 6.69 5.21 9.63
N ILE A 84 7.16 6.36 10.12
CA ILE A 84 8.49 6.92 9.79
C ILE A 84 9.63 6.08 10.37
N LEU A 85 9.43 5.52 11.58
CA LEU A 85 10.43 4.64 12.21
C LEU A 85 10.28 3.20 11.70
N ASP A 86 9.06 2.83 11.29
CA ASP A 86 8.66 1.50 10.76
C ASP A 86 9.15 0.31 11.60
N ASP A 87 9.40 0.56 12.89
CA ASP A 87 9.79 -0.47 13.86
C ASP A 87 8.65 -1.49 14.01
N PRO A 88 8.95 -2.80 14.08
CA PRO A 88 7.93 -3.83 14.20
C PRO A 88 6.95 -3.56 15.35
N ILE A 89 5.67 -3.81 15.11
CA ILE A 89 4.60 -3.69 16.11
C ILE A 89 4.00 -5.06 16.49
N VAL A 90 4.44 -6.12 15.80
CA VAL A 90 4.17 -7.52 16.11
C VAL A 90 5.48 -8.28 16.01
N ASP A 91 5.76 -9.12 17.00
CA ASP A 91 6.77 -10.17 17.01
C ASP A 91 6.13 -11.47 17.48
N TYR A 92 5.93 -12.38 16.54
CA TYR A 92 5.39 -13.70 16.82
C TYR A 92 6.43 -14.76 16.46
N ARG A 93 7.07 -15.33 17.48
CA ARG A 93 8.11 -16.37 17.34
C ARG A 93 9.26 -15.93 16.42
N GLY A 94 9.64 -14.65 16.45
CA GLY A 94 10.69 -14.08 15.62
C GLY A 94 10.21 -13.55 14.25
N HIS A 95 8.95 -13.80 13.88
CA HIS A 95 8.34 -13.21 12.70
C HIS A 95 7.79 -11.83 13.04
N LYS A 96 8.34 -10.81 12.38
CA LYS A 96 8.06 -9.40 12.65
C LYS A 96 7.08 -8.82 11.63
N VAL A 97 6.05 -8.14 12.10
CA VAL A 97 5.14 -7.35 11.24
C VAL A 97 5.32 -5.87 11.53
N ARG A 98 5.46 -5.10 10.45
CA ARG A 98 5.64 -3.66 10.51
C ARG A 98 4.30 -2.91 10.55
N PRO A 99 4.25 -1.72 11.19
CA PRO A 99 3.01 -0.94 11.33
C PRO A 99 2.35 -0.63 9.99
N LEU A 100 3.13 -0.22 8.99
CA LEU A 100 2.58 0.14 7.69
C LEU A 100 1.89 -1.05 7.02
N THR A 101 2.58 -2.20 6.92
CA THR A 101 2.01 -3.41 6.32
C THR A 101 0.72 -3.85 7.02
N LEU A 102 0.70 -3.84 8.35
CA LEU A 102 -0.49 -4.21 9.12
C LEU A 102 -1.66 -3.24 8.86
N THR A 103 -1.37 -1.94 8.78
CA THR A 103 -2.38 -0.91 8.51
C THR A 103 -2.94 -1.04 7.08
N LEU A 104 -2.07 -1.23 6.09
CA LEU A 104 -2.46 -1.43 4.70
C LEU A 104 -3.33 -2.69 4.53
N ASN A 105 -2.94 -3.81 5.14
CA ASN A 105 -3.73 -5.04 5.11
C ASN A 105 -5.07 -4.91 5.82
N THR A 106 -5.14 -4.13 6.90
CA THR A 106 -6.41 -3.83 7.56
C THR A 106 -7.36 -3.09 6.62
N ALA A 107 -6.87 -2.06 5.93
CA ALA A 107 -7.65 -1.36 4.90
C ALA A 107 -8.06 -2.27 3.71
N MET A 108 -7.20 -3.21 3.31
CA MET A 108 -7.54 -4.20 2.27
C MET A 108 -8.63 -5.17 2.73
N ASP A 109 -8.62 -5.56 4.00
CA ASP A 109 -9.50 -6.58 4.56
C ASP A 109 -10.96 -6.15 4.63
N ASP A 110 -11.25 -5.06 5.34
CA ASP A 110 -12.63 -4.64 5.64
C ASP A 110 -12.98 -3.25 5.08
N GLY A 111 -12.03 -2.60 4.40
CA GLY A 111 -12.22 -1.28 3.84
C GLY A 111 -13.11 -1.27 2.59
N PRO A 112 -13.86 -0.19 2.34
CA PRO A 112 -14.52 0.02 1.06
C PRO A 112 -13.47 0.25 -0.06
N ASP A 113 -13.88 0.13 -1.32
CA ASP A 113 -12.97 0.21 -2.46
C ASP A 113 -12.11 1.50 -2.52
N PRO A 114 -12.60 2.70 -2.16
CA PRO A 114 -11.76 3.89 -2.05
C PRO A 114 -10.63 3.76 -1.01
N LEU A 115 -10.88 3.05 0.08
CA LEU A 115 -9.88 2.80 1.11
C LEU A 115 -8.86 1.75 0.67
N ARG A 116 -9.31 0.71 -0.04
CA ARG A 116 -8.44 -0.28 -0.69
C ARG A 116 -7.54 0.37 -1.74
N LEU A 117 -8.08 1.31 -2.54
CA LEU A 117 -7.30 2.11 -3.47
C LEU A 117 -6.22 2.92 -2.74
N ALA A 118 -6.58 3.59 -1.64
CA ALA A 118 -5.62 4.33 -0.84
C ALA A 118 -4.50 3.42 -0.32
N ALA A 119 -4.83 2.22 0.15
CA ALA A 119 -3.85 1.23 0.58
C ALA A 119 -2.92 0.79 -0.56
N ARG A 120 -3.46 0.43 -1.72
CA ARG A 120 -2.68 0.09 -2.93
C ARG A 120 -1.73 1.21 -3.35
N LEU A 121 -2.23 2.43 -3.42
CA LEU A 121 -1.42 3.60 -3.75
C LEU A 121 -0.31 3.83 -2.72
N MET A 122 -0.62 3.74 -1.43
CA MET A 122 0.39 3.98 -0.40
C MET A 122 1.43 2.86 -0.30
N GLY A 123 1.04 1.61 -0.54
CA GLY A 123 1.94 0.46 -0.47
C GLY A 123 2.83 0.26 -1.69
N GLN A 124 2.42 0.73 -2.88
CA GLN A 124 3.10 0.40 -4.13
C GLN A 124 3.38 1.59 -5.07
N CYS A 125 3.03 2.84 -4.72
CA CYS A 125 3.34 3.99 -5.59
C CYS A 125 4.85 4.20 -5.83
N GLU A 126 5.70 3.82 -4.87
CA GLU A 126 7.17 3.88 -5.02
C GLU A 126 7.73 2.70 -5.83
N LEU A 127 6.88 1.70 -6.13
CA LEU A 127 7.24 0.52 -6.92
C LEU A 127 6.66 0.55 -8.33
N ASN A 128 5.93 1.62 -8.70
CA ASN A 128 5.15 1.77 -9.93
C ASN A 128 4.01 0.74 -10.01
N THR A 129 2.93 0.93 -9.24
CA THR A 129 1.70 0.14 -9.43
C THR A 129 1.00 0.54 -10.73
N TRP A 130 0.22 -0.35 -11.33
CA TRP A 130 -0.42 -0.07 -12.62
C TRP A 130 -1.80 -0.69 -12.72
N VAL A 131 -2.60 -0.21 -13.67
CA VAL A 131 -3.90 -0.76 -14.05
C VAL A 131 -3.91 -0.98 -15.56
N ASP A 132 -4.36 -2.15 -16.01
CA ASP A 132 -4.44 -2.41 -17.45
C ASP A 132 -5.54 -1.58 -18.12
N GLY A 133 -5.43 -1.38 -19.43
CA GLY A 133 -6.37 -0.59 -20.22
C GLY A 133 -7.85 -0.93 -19.94
N PRO A 134 -8.27 -2.21 -20.06
CA PRO A 134 -9.65 -2.61 -19.84
C PRO A 134 -10.19 -2.29 -18.43
N HIS A 135 -9.30 -2.15 -17.44
CA HIS A 135 -9.65 -1.91 -16.04
C HIS A 135 -9.65 -0.42 -15.66
N ARG A 136 -9.26 0.50 -16.56
CA ARG A 136 -9.25 1.94 -16.26
C ARG A 136 -10.62 2.48 -15.86
N SER A 137 -11.68 2.01 -16.52
CA SER A 137 -13.06 2.43 -16.26
C SER A 137 -13.50 2.06 -14.84
N TRP A 138 -13.18 0.84 -14.40
CA TRP A 138 -13.38 0.39 -13.02
C TRP A 138 -12.62 1.26 -12.02
N LEU A 139 -11.34 1.55 -12.26
CA LEU A 139 -10.58 2.41 -11.34
C LEU A 139 -11.19 3.82 -11.27
N ALA A 140 -11.71 4.34 -12.38
CA ALA A 140 -12.42 5.61 -12.40
C ALA A 140 -13.75 5.56 -11.61
N ASP A 141 -14.44 4.42 -11.57
CA ASP A 141 -15.61 4.21 -10.71
C ASP A 141 -15.23 4.24 -9.22
N VAL A 142 -14.14 3.58 -8.84
CA VAL A 142 -13.61 3.64 -7.45
C VAL A 142 -13.24 5.07 -7.06
N VAL A 143 -12.63 5.84 -7.97
CA VAL A 143 -12.34 7.28 -7.74
C VAL A 143 -13.63 8.09 -7.57
N ALA A 144 -14.64 7.82 -8.40
CA ALA A 144 -15.93 8.50 -8.31
C ALA A 144 -16.63 8.22 -6.98
N GLU A 145 -16.62 6.95 -6.54
CA GLU A 145 -17.15 6.53 -5.25
C GLU A 145 -16.44 7.26 -4.10
N GLY A 146 -15.11 7.30 -4.12
CA GLY A 146 -14.32 7.98 -3.09
C GLY A 146 -14.59 9.48 -3.01
N LEU A 147 -14.82 10.14 -4.14
CA LEU A 147 -15.24 11.55 -4.18
C LEU A 147 -16.66 11.75 -3.66
N ALA A 148 -17.58 10.85 -3.99
CA ALA A 148 -18.99 10.93 -3.56
C ALA A 148 -19.16 10.71 -2.06
N GLN A 149 -18.41 9.75 -1.50
CA GLN A 149 -18.45 9.40 -0.07
C GLN A 149 -17.56 10.31 0.80
N GLY A 150 -16.76 11.19 0.18
CA GLY A 150 -15.87 12.12 0.89
C GLY A 150 -14.57 11.48 1.41
N HIS A 151 -14.22 10.29 0.92
CA HIS A 151 -12.91 9.68 1.16
C HIS A 151 -11.78 10.45 0.46
N PHE A 152 -12.04 10.93 -0.76
CA PHE A 152 -11.09 11.70 -1.55
C PHE A 152 -11.42 13.18 -1.52
N ARG A 153 -10.40 14.02 -1.35
CA ARG A 153 -10.60 15.47 -1.23
C ARG A 153 -10.81 16.08 -2.61
N LYS A 154 -11.83 16.94 -2.71
CA LYS A 154 -12.13 17.71 -3.92
C LYS A 154 -11.01 18.70 -4.22
N ALA A 155 -10.86 19.05 -5.50
CA ALA A 155 -9.86 19.99 -5.99
C ALA A 155 -8.39 19.58 -5.69
N CYS A 156 -8.15 18.30 -5.39
CA CYS A 156 -6.82 17.71 -5.23
C CYS A 156 -6.34 16.96 -6.48
N GLY A 157 -7.10 16.97 -7.58
CA GLY A 157 -6.74 16.36 -8.86
C GLY A 157 -7.40 15.02 -9.13
N TRP A 158 -8.20 14.49 -8.19
CA TRP A 158 -8.98 13.26 -8.39
C TRP A 158 -9.98 13.35 -9.52
N GLU A 159 -10.60 14.50 -9.74
CA GLU A 159 -11.52 14.74 -10.85
C GLU A 159 -10.79 14.63 -12.21
N ASN A 160 -9.52 15.07 -12.25
CA ASN A 160 -8.67 14.92 -13.42
C ASN A 160 -8.22 13.46 -13.60
N VAL A 161 -7.93 12.74 -12.50
CA VAL A 161 -7.63 11.30 -12.54
C VAL A 161 -8.81 10.52 -13.08
N GLN A 162 -10.01 10.78 -12.57
CA GLN A 162 -11.25 10.15 -13.05
C GLN A 162 -11.44 10.41 -14.55
N SER A 163 -11.28 11.66 -15.00
CA SER A 163 -11.40 12.01 -16.42
C SER A 163 -10.34 11.31 -17.27
N PHE A 164 -9.07 11.36 -16.86
CA PHE A 164 -7.94 10.73 -17.54
C PHE A 164 -8.12 9.21 -17.70
N LEU A 165 -8.62 8.54 -16.66
CA LEU A 165 -8.92 7.10 -16.70
C LEU A 165 -10.08 6.77 -17.65
N ARG A 166 -11.03 7.69 -17.86
CA ARG A 166 -12.17 7.49 -18.78
C ARG A 166 -11.87 7.81 -20.23
N GLU A 167 -10.85 8.61 -20.50
CA GLU A 167 -10.51 9.04 -21.86
C GLU A 167 -10.15 7.88 -22.79
N ARG A 168 -9.58 6.80 -22.25
CA ARG A 168 -9.04 5.66 -23.02
C ARG A 168 -9.15 4.38 -22.19
N ASP A 169 -9.17 3.24 -22.87
CA ASP A 169 -9.21 1.89 -22.29
C ASP A 169 -8.20 0.92 -22.95
N ASN A 170 -7.33 1.42 -23.83
CA ASN A 170 -6.46 0.60 -24.67
C ASN A 170 -4.97 0.63 -24.28
N TYR A 171 -4.61 1.38 -23.23
CA TYR A 171 -3.24 1.46 -22.70
C TYR A 171 -3.24 1.23 -21.19
N PRO A 172 -2.18 0.69 -20.58
CA PRO A 172 -2.08 0.67 -19.12
C PRO A 172 -1.92 2.10 -18.56
N VAL A 173 -2.32 2.33 -17.31
CA VAL A 173 -1.90 3.52 -16.52
C VAL A 173 -0.96 3.07 -15.44
N VAL A 174 0.18 3.75 -15.34
CA VAL A 174 1.14 3.56 -14.25
C VAL A 174 0.99 4.68 -13.24
N VAL A 175 1.09 4.33 -11.96
CA VAL A 175 1.05 5.26 -10.84
C VAL A 175 2.38 5.28 -10.12
N SER A 176 3.02 6.45 -10.11
CA SER A 176 4.38 6.65 -9.59
C SER A 176 4.40 7.73 -8.51
N ALA A 177 5.26 7.56 -7.51
CA ALA A 177 5.52 8.57 -6.49
C ALA A 177 6.54 9.60 -6.97
N SER A 178 6.09 10.81 -7.30
CA SER A 178 6.93 11.99 -7.60
C SER A 178 7.85 11.89 -8.82
N GLU A 179 7.76 10.82 -9.60
CA GLU A 179 8.63 10.53 -10.75
C GLU A 179 7.85 10.30 -12.04
N SER A 180 8.53 10.47 -13.18
CA SER A 180 8.06 10.01 -14.48
C SER A 180 8.33 8.53 -14.65
N PHE A 181 7.39 7.81 -15.23
CA PHE A 181 7.58 6.45 -15.67
C PHE A 181 7.47 6.39 -17.19
N PRO A 182 8.30 5.58 -17.84
CA PRO A 182 9.43 4.84 -17.27
C PRO A 182 10.70 5.69 -17.13
N THR A 183 11.59 5.28 -16.25
CA THR A 183 12.99 5.70 -16.18
C THR A 183 13.90 4.57 -16.69
N ARG A 184 15.18 4.87 -16.93
CA ARG A 184 16.18 3.84 -17.25
C ARG A 184 16.30 2.76 -16.18
N TRP A 185 16.02 3.10 -14.93
CA TRP A 185 16.06 2.18 -13.79
C TRP A 185 14.89 1.20 -13.78
N ASP A 186 13.73 1.64 -14.26
CA ASP A 186 12.53 0.79 -14.37
C ASP A 186 12.70 -0.29 -15.43
N ALA A 187 13.29 0.07 -16.57
CA ALA A 187 13.42 -0.81 -17.73
C ALA A 187 14.46 -1.93 -17.57
N ARG A 188 15.38 -1.80 -16.59
CA ARG A 188 16.46 -2.78 -16.30
C ARG A 188 17.12 -3.32 -17.58
N LEU A 189 17.59 -2.41 -18.43
CA LEU A 189 18.21 -2.76 -19.71
C LEU A 189 19.39 -3.73 -19.51
N ARG A 190 19.48 -4.72 -20.40
CA ARG A 190 20.50 -5.76 -20.39
C ARG A 190 21.15 -5.88 -21.77
N THR A 191 22.35 -6.45 -21.82
CA THR A 191 22.99 -6.83 -23.08
C THR A 191 22.17 -7.89 -23.81
N THR A 192 22.48 -8.14 -25.09
CA THR A 192 21.87 -9.22 -25.88
C THR A 192 22.04 -10.60 -25.23
N ASP A 193 23.12 -10.77 -24.47
CA ASP A 193 23.44 -12.01 -23.74
C ASP A 193 22.82 -12.04 -22.32
N GLY A 194 22.06 -11.01 -21.95
CA GLY A 194 21.31 -10.93 -20.69
C GLY A 194 22.12 -10.42 -19.49
N GLU A 195 23.34 -9.93 -19.71
CA GLU A 195 24.19 -9.34 -18.68
C GLU A 195 23.74 -7.92 -18.33
N ASP A 196 23.98 -7.51 -17.08
CA ASP A 196 23.71 -6.14 -16.66
C ASP A 196 24.69 -5.19 -17.35
N LEU A 197 24.17 -4.08 -17.87
CA LEU A 197 24.98 -3.03 -18.50
C LEU A 197 25.68 -2.21 -17.40
N ASP A 198 26.87 -1.70 -17.70
CA ASP A 198 27.41 -0.60 -16.91
C ASP A 198 26.53 0.67 -17.07
N ASP A 199 26.66 1.60 -16.14
CA ASP A 199 25.77 2.77 -16.05
C ASP A 199 25.82 3.65 -17.32
N ASP A 200 27.01 3.85 -17.90
CA ASP A 200 27.20 4.69 -19.07
C ASP A 200 26.57 4.05 -20.32
N MET A 201 26.73 2.73 -20.49
CA MET A 201 26.09 1.98 -21.57
C MET A 201 24.57 1.94 -21.41
N ALA A 202 24.08 1.76 -20.18
CA ALA A 202 22.64 1.75 -19.89
C ALA A 202 21.99 3.11 -20.22
N GLU A 203 22.66 4.21 -19.87
CA GLU A 203 22.19 5.57 -20.20
C GLU A 203 22.16 5.80 -21.71
N GLN A 204 23.26 5.50 -22.43
CA GLN A 204 23.31 5.66 -23.89
C GLN A 204 22.24 4.82 -24.60
N MET A 205 22.06 3.56 -24.19
CA MET A 205 21.03 2.70 -24.74
C MET A 205 19.63 3.25 -24.47
N TRP A 206 19.38 3.76 -23.26
CA TRP A 206 18.10 4.35 -22.90
C TRP A 206 17.77 5.60 -23.72
N GLU A 207 18.74 6.50 -23.88
CA GLU A 207 18.59 7.74 -24.66
C GLU A 207 18.38 7.47 -26.16
N ALA A 208 18.89 6.35 -26.68
CA ALA A 208 18.70 5.94 -28.06
C ALA A 208 17.27 5.41 -28.34
N LEU A 209 16.53 4.99 -27.31
CA LEU A 209 15.16 4.50 -27.47
C LEU A 209 14.17 5.65 -27.72
N THR A 210 13.20 5.41 -28.60
CA THR A 210 12.04 6.28 -28.73
C THR A 210 11.17 6.22 -27.46
N PRO A 211 10.34 7.25 -27.18
CA PRO A 211 9.43 7.22 -26.02
C PRO A 211 8.50 5.99 -25.99
N ALA A 212 8.08 5.50 -27.16
CA ALA A 212 7.25 4.30 -27.25
C ALA A 212 8.01 3.03 -26.87
N GLU A 213 9.28 2.91 -27.29
CA GLU A 213 10.14 1.79 -26.91
C GLU A 213 10.50 1.84 -25.42
N GLN A 214 10.80 3.03 -24.90
CA GLN A 214 11.00 3.25 -23.46
C GLN A 214 9.80 2.75 -22.67
N TRP A 215 8.58 3.17 -23.05
CA TRP A 215 7.34 2.71 -22.42
C TRP A 215 7.17 1.19 -22.47
N ALA A 216 7.37 0.59 -23.65
CA ALA A 216 7.24 -0.85 -23.84
C ALA A 216 8.19 -1.63 -22.93
N ARG A 217 9.46 -1.21 -22.84
CA ARG A 217 10.47 -1.82 -21.96
C ARG A 217 10.14 -1.66 -20.48
N GLY A 218 9.71 -0.46 -20.07
CA GLY A 218 9.28 -0.21 -18.70
C GLY A 218 8.11 -1.09 -18.30
N MET A 219 7.06 -1.16 -19.12
CA MET A 219 5.90 -2.01 -18.87
C MET A 219 6.24 -3.51 -18.87
N GLU A 220 7.13 -3.96 -19.75
CA GLU A 220 7.64 -5.33 -19.77
C GLU A 220 8.33 -5.66 -18.44
N ALA A 221 9.27 -4.82 -17.99
CA ALA A 221 9.96 -4.99 -16.72
C ALA A 221 8.98 -5.00 -15.54
N LEU A 222 7.97 -4.13 -15.56
CA LEU A 222 6.95 -4.04 -14.51
C LEU A 222 6.07 -5.28 -14.45
N ARG A 223 5.63 -5.81 -15.60
CA ARG A 223 4.82 -7.03 -15.70
C ARG A 223 5.58 -8.29 -15.28
N ASN A 224 6.90 -8.30 -15.47
CA ASN A 224 7.75 -9.41 -15.04
C ASN A 224 7.93 -9.47 -13.51
N ARG A 225 7.55 -8.45 -12.75
CA ARG A 225 7.59 -8.42 -11.27
C ARG A 225 6.36 -9.09 -10.66
N THR A 226 6.13 -10.36 -11.01
CA THR A 226 4.93 -11.12 -10.61
C THR A 226 4.84 -11.35 -9.10
N SER A 227 5.97 -11.38 -8.39
CA SER A 227 6.01 -11.47 -6.92
C SER A 227 5.44 -10.25 -6.21
N ASP A 228 5.49 -9.09 -6.86
CA ASP A 228 5.15 -7.79 -6.24
C ASP A 228 3.67 -7.45 -6.43
N LEU A 229 2.96 -8.19 -7.29
CA LEU A 229 1.52 -8.08 -7.53
C LEU A 229 1.08 -6.63 -7.77
N LEU A 230 1.82 -5.93 -8.64
CA LEU A 230 1.71 -4.49 -8.88
C LEU A 230 0.51 -4.08 -9.71
N GLU A 231 -0.12 -5.00 -10.43
CA GLU A 231 -1.35 -4.74 -11.18
C GLU A 231 -2.53 -4.58 -10.22
N MET A 232 -3.31 -3.53 -10.41
CA MET A 232 -4.61 -3.34 -9.79
C MET A 232 -5.68 -3.86 -10.74
N THR A 233 -6.42 -4.87 -10.29
CA THR A 233 -7.56 -5.44 -11.00
C THR A 233 -8.82 -5.29 -10.16
N PRO A 234 -10.02 -5.41 -10.75
CA PRO A 234 -11.27 -5.42 -10.00
C PRO A 234 -11.35 -6.53 -8.93
N ASP A 235 -10.56 -7.59 -9.08
CA ASP A 235 -10.50 -8.72 -8.15
C ASP A 235 -9.38 -8.55 -7.13
N TRP A 236 -9.38 -7.41 -6.43
CA TRP A 236 -8.38 -7.12 -5.41
C TRP A 236 -8.80 -7.49 -3.98
N ALA A 237 -9.97 -8.14 -3.81
CA ALA A 237 -10.52 -8.47 -2.50
C ALA A 237 -9.59 -9.40 -1.69
N ASP A 238 -8.91 -10.31 -2.37
CA ASP A 238 -7.96 -11.26 -1.77
C ASP A 238 -6.53 -10.73 -1.71
N TYR A 239 -6.26 -9.54 -2.27
CA TYR A 239 -4.91 -8.97 -2.26
C TYR A 239 -4.50 -8.57 -0.84
N ARG A 240 -3.30 -9.00 -0.44
CA ARG A 240 -2.65 -8.59 0.81
C ARG A 240 -1.16 -8.35 0.60
N PHE A 241 -0.61 -7.45 1.40
CA PHE A 241 0.80 -7.10 1.46
C PHE A 241 1.57 -8.02 2.43
N GLY A 242 2.79 -8.41 2.07
CA GLY A 242 3.75 -9.03 2.98
C GLY A 242 3.19 -10.24 3.75
N SER A 243 3.11 -10.14 5.07
CA SER A 243 2.61 -11.21 5.96
C SER A 243 1.12 -11.56 5.80
N ALA A 244 0.39 -10.78 5.00
CA ALA A 244 -1.05 -10.87 4.81
C ALA A 244 -1.94 -10.66 6.06
N LEU A 245 -1.34 -10.38 7.21
CA LEU A 245 -2.06 -10.14 8.46
C LEU A 245 -2.67 -8.73 8.50
N SER A 246 -3.93 -8.66 8.93
CA SER A 246 -4.67 -7.46 9.29
C SER A 246 -4.84 -7.34 10.82
N LEU A 247 -5.29 -6.18 11.31
CA LEU A 247 -5.69 -6.06 12.73
C LEU A 247 -6.86 -6.99 13.08
N SER A 248 -7.80 -7.21 12.15
CA SER A 248 -8.90 -8.17 12.33
C SER A 248 -8.36 -9.58 12.64
N ASP A 249 -7.27 -9.98 12.00
CA ASP A 249 -6.63 -11.27 12.28
C ASP A 249 -6.00 -11.33 13.67
N LEU A 250 -5.37 -10.24 14.13
CA LEU A 250 -4.71 -10.19 15.45
C LEU A 250 -5.72 -10.15 16.61
N LEU A 251 -6.90 -9.56 16.37
CA LEU A 251 -7.96 -9.41 17.36
C LEU A 251 -8.95 -10.57 17.35
N ALA A 252 -8.85 -11.46 16.37
CA ALA A 252 -9.72 -12.62 16.27
C ALA A 252 -9.50 -13.59 17.46
N PRO A 253 -10.55 -14.30 17.91
CA PRO A 253 -10.41 -15.33 18.94
C PRO A 253 -9.42 -16.45 18.56
N ASP A 254 -9.27 -16.72 17.26
CA ASP A 254 -8.35 -17.71 16.69
C ASP A 254 -7.04 -17.10 16.15
N HIS A 255 -6.64 -15.91 16.62
CA HIS A 255 -5.46 -15.19 16.11
C HIS A 255 -4.18 -16.03 16.07
N THR A 256 -3.94 -16.92 17.05
CA THR A 256 -2.78 -17.83 17.04
C THR A 256 -2.75 -18.70 15.79
N HIS A 257 -3.89 -19.29 15.39
CA HIS A 257 -3.98 -20.12 14.19
C HIS A 257 -3.80 -19.27 12.92
N ARG A 258 -4.32 -18.04 12.90
CA ARG A 258 -4.15 -17.11 11.78
C ARG A 258 -2.68 -16.68 11.63
N LEU A 259 -1.98 -16.43 12.73
CA LEU A 259 -0.56 -16.11 12.79
C LEU A 259 0.29 -17.30 12.33
N ASP A 260 0.03 -18.50 12.85
CA ASP A 260 0.74 -19.72 12.43
C ASP A 260 0.59 -19.96 10.93
N ARG A 261 -0.63 -19.81 10.39
CA ARG A 261 -0.91 -19.92 8.95
C ARG A 261 -0.18 -18.84 8.14
N ALA A 262 -0.23 -17.59 8.57
CA ALA A 262 0.41 -16.47 7.88
C ALA A 262 1.93 -16.62 7.77
N PHE A 263 2.55 -17.24 8.77
CA PHE A 263 4.00 -17.47 8.80
C PHE A 263 4.42 -18.89 8.42
N ALA A 264 3.49 -19.70 7.93
CA ALA A 264 3.72 -21.11 7.58
C ALA A 264 4.39 -21.91 8.72
N LEU A 265 4.03 -21.60 9.96
CA LEU A 265 4.51 -22.32 11.13
C LEU A 265 3.68 -23.59 11.29
N THR A 266 4.30 -24.74 11.08
CA THR A 266 3.71 -26.03 11.42
C THR A 266 3.57 -26.12 12.94
N GLY A 267 2.34 -26.33 13.41
CA GLY A 267 2.03 -26.60 14.83
C GLY A 267 2.69 -27.87 15.35
#